data_AF-A0A819IS41-F1
#
_entry.id   AF-A0A819IS41-F1
#
_cell.length_a   1.000
_cell.length_b   1.000
_cell.length_c   1.000
_cell.angle_alpha   90.00
_cell.angle_beta   90.00
_cell.angle_gamma   90.00
#
_symmetry.space_group_name_H-M   'P 1'
#
loop_
_entity.id
_entity.type
_entity.pdbx_description
1 polymer ?
#
loop_
_entity_poly.entity_id
_entity_poly.type
_entity_poly.pdbx_seq_one_letter_code
_entity_poly.pdbx_strand_id
1 'polypeptide(L)'
;MASSSSKKLCSTGDGCKQVAITTCDGCSQAFCFKHFTDHRNLLNDELNKIICEHDDLKNSLTQQTNNPICHPLIKQVNEWETQSILKIQQRAKELRQELSELTKNDTNNLSQKLQHLAKQINECREQGDFLEIDLYRWKETLDDLKLNTISSSKITINPVNGNPLIENISVNIMNKPTNELFEKVSDNRVQIRENGHTVVDGGSSTIVEVRSKNEYVSGVHKIRLCIEEFSGTWLFFGINAKSTPVQNDVHSAKSTYGWSNNNYSWSNGRSNPISSNHPSEMKKNDVIGLIIDCDDFKISMINERTHTKHELTVDINYCSLPWQFNVILYEKNTRIRILPPEFAS
;
A
#
# COMPACT_ATOMS: atom_id res chain seq x y z
N MET A 1 -56.33 27.87 72.99
CA MET A 1 -57.28 27.71 71.86
C MET A 1 -56.71 26.65 70.92
N ALA A 2 -57.55 25.68 70.54
CA ALA A 2 -57.17 24.45 69.85
C ALA A 2 -56.66 24.71 68.43
N SER A 3 -55.51 24.11 68.08
CA SER A 3 -54.99 24.07 66.72
C SER A 3 -55.83 23.09 65.90
N SER A 4 -56.64 23.57 64.96
CA SER A 4 -57.33 22.71 63.99
C SER A 4 -56.31 22.11 63.03
N SER A 5 -55.82 20.91 63.34
CA SER A 5 -54.98 20.16 62.40
C SER A 5 -55.88 19.63 61.28
N SER A 6 -55.87 20.33 60.14
CA SER A 6 -56.56 19.91 58.92
C SER A 6 -56.04 18.53 58.52
N LYS A 7 -56.90 17.51 58.64
CA LYS A 7 -56.57 16.12 58.30
C LYS A 7 -56.18 16.05 56.81
N LYS A 8 -54.89 15.80 56.51
CA LYS A 8 -54.41 15.62 55.14
C LYS A 8 -55.02 14.36 54.54
N LEU A 9 -55.43 14.43 53.27
CA LEU A 9 -55.95 13.27 52.53
C LEU A 9 -54.80 12.48 51.90
N CYS A 10 -55.06 11.20 51.59
CA CYS A 10 -54.15 10.35 50.85
C CYS A 10 -53.82 10.95 49.47
N SER A 11 -52.55 10.95 49.09
CA SER A 11 -52.02 11.63 47.89
C SER A 11 -52.02 10.74 46.64
N THR A 12 -52.73 9.60 46.65
CA THR A 12 -52.75 8.66 45.54
C THR A 12 -53.71 9.10 44.43
N GLY A 13 -53.32 8.90 43.17
CA GLY A 13 -54.08 9.30 41.98
C GLY A 13 -55.30 8.45 41.66
N ASP A 14 -55.63 7.47 42.51
CA ASP A 14 -56.72 6.51 42.36
C ASP A 14 -58.06 6.98 42.97
N GLY A 15 -58.13 8.25 43.40
CA GLY A 15 -59.34 8.84 43.98
C GLY A 15 -59.58 8.45 45.45
N CYS A 16 -58.54 8.02 46.16
CA CYS A 16 -58.63 7.66 47.58
C CYS A 16 -59.04 8.84 48.46
N LYS A 17 -60.18 8.72 49.16
CA LYS A 17 -60.70 9.74 50.09
C LYS A 17 -60.35 9.48 51.56
N GLN A 18 -59.45 8.53 51.84
CA GLN A 18 -59.05 8.22 53.21
C GLN A 18 -58.10 9.29 53.76
N VAL A 19 -58.18 9.53 55.08
CA VAL A 19 -57.26 10.42 55.79
C VAL A 19 -55.87 9.78 55.81
N ALA A 20 -54.85 10.56 55.45
CA ALA A 20 -53.48 10.12 55.52
C ALA A 20 -53.06 9.93 56.98
N ILE A 21 -52.38 8.82 57.25
CA ILE A 21 -51.89 8.46 58.58
C ILE A 21 -50.41 8.81 58.76
N THR A 22 -49.67 8.90 57.66
CA THR A 22 -48.23 9.15 57.66
C THR A 22 -47.79 9.79 56.35
N THR A 23 -46.66 10.49 56.39
CA THR A 23 -45.97 11.05 55.22
C THR A 23 -44.68 10.28 54.97
N CYS A 24 -44.40 9.96 53.71
CA CYS A 24 -43.11 9.39 53.33
C CYS A 24 -42.09 10.51 53.20
N ASP A 25 -41.00 10.47 53.96
CA ASP A 25 -39.97 11.52 53.92
C ASP A 25 -39.23 11.56 52.56
N GLY A 26 -39.13 10.42 51.88
CA GLY A 26 -38.43 10.32 50.59
C GLY A 26 -39.13 11.05 49.45
N CYS A 27 -40.45 10.86 49.32
CA CYS A 27 -41.24 11.50 48.25
C CYS A 27 -42.12 12.66 48.75
N SER A 28 -42.13 12.94 50.05
CA SER A 28 -42.96 13.96 50.72
C SER A 28 -44.48 13.82 50.53
N GLN A 29 -44.96 12.65 50.08
CA GLN A 29 -46.38 12.37 49.88
C GLN A 29 -47.02 11.79 51.14
N ALA A 30 -48.30 12.14 51.38
CA ALA A 30 -49.08 11.68 52.52
C ALA A 30 -49.98 10.50 52.11
N PHE A 31 -49.96 9.40 52.87
CA PHE A 31 -50.65 8.16 52.50
C PHE A 31 -51.55 7.63 53.63
N CYS A 32 -52.63 6.94 53.26
CA CYS A 32 -53.33 6.06 54.20
C CYS A 32 -52.52 4.76 54.42
N PHE A 33 -52.88 3.96 55.42
CA PHE A 33 -52.12 2.75 55.80
C PHE A 33 -51.88 1.79 54.63
N LYS A 34 -52.94 1.54 53.85
CA LYS A 34 -52.88 0.63 52.69
C LYS A 34 -51.91 1.16 51.63
N HIS A 35 -52.10 2.40 51.18
CA HIS A 35 -51.27 2.97 50.12
C HIS A 35 -49.84 3.27 50.55
N PHE A 36 -49.59 3.47 51.85
CA PHE A 36 -48.22 3.52 52.37
C PHE A 36 -47.53 2.16 52.28
N THR A 37 -48.27 1.08 52.57
CA THR A 37 -47.78 -0.30 52.43
C THR A 37 -47.54 -0.65 50.97
N ASP A 38 -48.46 -0.32 50.08
CA ASP A 38 -48.31 -0.52 48.62
C ASP A 38 -47.12 0.27 48.08
N HIS A 39 -46.95 1.53 48.49
CA HIS A 39 -45.78 2.35 48.14
C HIS A 39 -44.47 1.71 48.62
N ARG A 40 -44.43 1.18 49.84
CA ARG A 40 -43.25 0.47 50.36
C ARG A 40 -42.96 -0.83 49.62
N ASN A 41 -43.98 -1.57 49.21
CA ASN A 41 -43.82 -2.77 48.39
C ASN A 41 -43.24 -2.42 47.01
N LEU A 42 -43.73 -1.35 46.37
CA LEU A 42 -43.18 -0.87 45.09
C LEU A 42 -41.70 -0.51 45.21
N LEU A 43 -41.31 0.21 46.27
CA LEU A 43 -39.89 0.52 46.51
C LEU A 43 -39.04 -0.74 46.75
N ASN A 44 -39.60 -1.75 47.41
CA ASN A 44 -38.92 -3.02 47.63
C ASN A 44 -38.75 -3.80 46.32
N ASP A 45 -39.75 -3.76 45.43
CA ASP A 45 -39.67 -4.34 44.09
C ASP A 45 -38.62 -3.64 43.23
N GLU A 46 -38.54 -2.30 43.31
CA GLU A 46 -37.48 -1.53 42.64
C GLU A 46 -36.09 -1.88 43.19
N LEU A 47 -35.94 -1.99 44.51
CA LEU A 47 -34.68 -2.40 45.13
C LEU A 47 -34.26 -3.81 44.67
N ASN A 48 -35.20 -4.76 44.61
CA ASN A 48 -34.93 -6.11 44.13
C ASN A 48 -34.46 -6.11 42.67
N LYS A 49 -35.02 -5.26 41.82
CA LYS A 49 -34.54 -5.10 40.43
C LYS A 49 -33.10 -4.60 40.39
N ILE A 50 -32.77 -3.59 41.20
CA ILE A 50 -31.41 -3.06 41.31
C ILE A 50 -30.43 -4.14 41.78
N ILE A 51 -30.84 -4.97 42.76
CA ILE A 51 -30.02 -6.09 43.24
C ILE A 51 -29.77 -7.11 42.13
N CYS A 52 -30.81 -7.49 41.37
CA CYS A 52 -30.66 -8.40 40.23
C CYS A 52 -29.71 -7.83 39.17
N GLU A 53 -29.87 -6.57 38.78
CA GLU A 53 -28.99 -5.90 37.80
C GLU A 53 -27.54 -5.84 38.28
N HIS A 54 -27.32 -5.58 39.57
CA HIS A 54 -26.00 -5.60 40.19
C HIS A 54 -25.36 -6.99 40.10
N ASP A 55 -26.11 -8.04 40.45
CA ASP A 55 -25.60 -9.41 40.43
C ASP A 55 -25.32 -9.91 39.01
N ASP A 56 -26.15 -9.55 38.03
CA ASP A 56 -25.92 -9.82 36.62
C ASP A 56 -24.64 -9.14 36.11
N LEU A 57 -24.43 -7.88 36.48
CA LEU A 57 -23.21 -7.14 36.13
C LEU A 57 -21.97 -7.77 36.79
N LYS A 58 -22.05 -8.12 38.07
CA LYS A 58 -20.97 -8.78 38.81
C LYS A 58 -20.62 -10.13 38.20
N ASN A 59 -21.62 -10.92 37.82
CA ASN A 59 -21.43 -12.21 37.17
C ASN A 59 -20.78 -12.05 35.78
N SER A 60 -21.21 -11.05 35.01
CA SER A 60 -20.62 -10.73 33.70
C SER A 60 -19.14 -10.32 33.82
N LEU A 61 -18.81 -9.48 34.79
CA LEU A 61 -17.42 -9.08 35.07
C LEU A 61 -16.58 -10.26 35.55
N THR A 62 -17.14 -11.14 36.38
CA THR A 62 -16.46 -12.35 36.87
C THR A 62 -16.20 -13.33 35.72
N GLN A 63 -17.14 -13.51 34.79
CA GLN A 63 -16.93 -14.32 33.58
C GLN A 63 -15.84 -13.76 32.67
N GLN A 64 -15.80 -12.44 32.47
CA GLN A 64 -14.74 -11.79 31.70
C GLN A 64 -13.36 -11.94 32.38
N THR A 65 -13.32 -11.85 33.70
CA THR A 65 -12.09 -12.01 34.50
C THR A 65 -11.59 -13.45 34.49
N ASN A 66 -12.48 -14.43 34.59
CA ASN A 66 -12.13 -15.85 34.66
C ASN A 66 -11.87 -16.47 33.28
N ASN A 67 -12.33 -15.86 32.18
CA ASN A 67 -12.08 -16.34 30.83
C ASN A 67 -11.69 -15.21 29.87
N PRO A 68 -10.43 -14.70 29.98
CA PRO A 68 -9.93 -13.61 29.14
C PRO A 68 -9.94 -13.93 27.64
N ILE A 69 -9.89 -15.22 27.28
CA ILE A 69 -9.85 -15.70 25.89
C ILE A 69 -11.19 -15.45 25.18
N CYS A 70 -12.30 -15.36 25.91
CA CYS A 70 -13.60 -15.03 25.34
C CYS A 70 -13.81 -13.53 25.12
N HIS A 71 -12.91 -12.66 25.59
CA HIS A 71 -13.03 -11.22 25.42
C HIS A 71 -13.01 -10.84 23.93
N PRO A 72 -13.93 -9.99 23.44
CA PRO A 72 -14.01 -9.62 22.03
C PRO A 72 -12.70 -9.08 21.44
N LEU A 73 -11.94 -8.30 22.20
CA LEU A 73 -10.63 -7.80 21.75
C LEU A 73 -9.58 -8.91 21.63
N ILE A 74 -9.60 -9.91 22.52
CA ILE A 74 -8.68 -11.05 22.45
C ILE A 74 -9.02 -11.93 21.24
N LYS A 75 -10.32 -12.09 20.92
CA LYS A 75 -10.74 -12.75 19.68
C LYS A 75 -10.23 -12.02 18.43
N GLN A 76 -10.29 -10.68 18.42
CA GLN A 76 -9.74 -9.89 17.31
C GLN A 76 -8.21 -10.07 17.18
N VAL A 77 -7.48 -10.15 18.29
CA VAL A 77 -6.04 -10.45 18.27
C VAL A 77 -5.77 -11.84 17.71
N ASN A 78 -6.53 -12.85 18.14
CA ASN A 78 -6.39 -14.23 17.66
C ASN A 78 -6.74 -14.36 16.16
N GLU A 79 -7.78 -13.65 15.72
CA GLU A 79 -8.15 -13.56 14.30
C GLU A 79 -7.04 -12.90 13.50
N TRP A 80 -6.51 -11.77 13.97
CA TRP A 80 -5.39 -11.09 13.34
C TRP A 80 -4.13 -11.96 13.25
N GLU A 81 -3.78 -12.69 14.32
CA GLU A 81 -2.65 -13.62 14.36
C GLU A 81 -2.84 -14.74 13.31
N THR A 82 -4.03 -15.37 13.32
CA THR A 82 -4.36 -16.46 12.39
C THR A 82 -4.28 -15.99 10.93
N GLN A 83 -4.88 -14.82 10.62
CA GLN A 83 -4.86 -14.27 9.27
C GLN A 83 -3.45 -13.87 8.83
N SER A 84 -2.63 -13.37 9.75
CA SER A 84 -1.24 -12.99 9.47
C SER A 84 -0.39 -14.21 9.14
N ILE A 85 -0.49 -15.29 9.93
CA ILE A 85 0.21 -16.56 9.67
C ILE A 85 -0.18 -17.12 8.30
N LEU A 86 -1.48 -17.13 7.97
CA LEU A 86 -1.96 -17.63 6.68
C LEU A 86 -1.40 -16.83 5.50
N LYS A 87 -1.38 -15.50 5.60
CA LYS A 87 -0.80 -14.64 4.57
C LYS A 87 0.70 -14.88 4.38
N ILE A 88 1.45 -15.02 5.47
CA ILE A 88 2.89 -15.32 5.44
C ILE A 88 3.12 -16.68 4.76
N GLN A 89 2.37 -17.71 5.16
CA GLN A 89 2.50 -19.05 4.59
C GLN A 89 2.14 -19.08 3.10
N GLN A 90 1.07 -18.38 2.71
CA GLN A 90 0.64 -18.27 1.32
C GLN A 90 1.72 -17.57 0.48
N ARG A 91 2.23 -16.43 0.94
CA ARG A 91 3.29 -15.71 0.23
C ARG A 91 4.56 -16.56 0.11
N ALA A 92 4.97 -17.23 1.18
CA ALA A 92 6.11 -18.14 1.15
C ALA A 92 5.92 -19.30 0.15
N LYS A 93 4.69 -19.81 -0.01
CA LYS A 93 4.37 -20.84 -1.00
C LYS A 93 4.47 -20.31 -2.43
N GLU A 94 3.91 -19.14 -2.70
CA GLU A 94 4.00 -18.48 -4.01
C GLU A 94 5.45 -18.22 -4.40
N LEU A 95 6.26 -17.67 -3.48
CA LEU A 95 7.67 -17.42 -3.71
C LEU A 95 8.47 -18.69 -4.04
N ARG A 96 8.19 -19.80 -3.34
CA ARG A 96 8.81 -21.09 -3.65
C ARG A 96 8.41 -21.59 -5.03
N GLN A 97 7.17 -21.37 -5.44
CA GLN A 97 6.69 -21.75 -6.77
C GLN A 97 7.33 -20.90 -7.86
N GLU A 98 7.35 -19.58 -7.71
CA GLU A 98 8.02 -18.64 -8.62
C GLU A 98 9.50 -19.02 -8.79
N LEU A 99 10.21 -19.28 -7.68
CA LEU A 99 11.61 -19.70 -7.71
C LEU A 99 11.79 -21.05 -8.42
N SER A 100 10.89 -21.99 -8.20
CA SER A 100 10.93 -23.31 -8.86
C SER A 100 10.75 -23.19 -10.36
N GLU A 101 9.82 -22.34 -10.83
CA GLU A 101 9.58 -22.10 -12.25
C GLU A 101 10.77 -21.42 -12.94
N LEU A 102 11.37 -20.42 -12.28
CA LEU A 102 12.59 -19.78 -12.77
C LEU A 102 13.75 -20.78 -12.88
N THR A 103 13.98 -21.56 -11.82
CA THR A 103 15.05 -22.57 -11.80
C THR A 103 14.82 -23.65 -12.86
N LYS A 104 13.56 -24.06 -13.11
CA LYS A 104 13.23 -25.02 -14.17
C LYS A 104 13.60 -24.50 -15.55
N ASN A 105 13.32 -23.23 -15.84
CA ASN A 105 13.66 -22.63 -17.14
C ASN A 105 15.16 -22.57 -17.37
N ASP A 106 15.93 -22.15 -16.35
CA ASP A 106 17.39 -22.11 -16.41
C ASP A 106 17.97 -23.53 -16.59
N THR A 107 17.45 -24.50 -15.85
CA THR A 107 17.85 -25.91 -15.95
C THR A 107 17.54 -26.49 -17.33
N ASN A 108 16.39 -26.16 -17.91
CA ASN A 108 15.99 -26.61 -19.24
C ASN A 108 16.90 -26.02 -20.33
N ASN A 109 17.24 -24.73 -20.24
CA ASN A 109 18.15 -24.07 -21.18
C ASN A 109 19.54 -24.71 -21.13
N LEU A 110 20.07 -24.94 -19.92
CA LEU A 110 21.33 -25.64 -19.75
C LEU A 110 21.30 -27.06 -20.34
N SER A 111 20.23 -27.81 -20.09
CA SER A 111 20.04 -29.15 -20.63
C SER A 111 20.06 -29.16 -22.16
N GLN A 112 19.38 -28.20 -22.80
CA GLN A 112 19.40 -28.05 -24.26
C GLN A 112 20.80 -27.74 -24.80
N LYS A 113 21.56 -26.85 -24.14
CA LYS A 113 22.95 -26.54 -24.54
C LYS A 113 23.87 -27.75 -24.40
N LEU A 114 23.72 -28.54 -23.34
CA LEU A 114 24.46 -29.79 -23.15
C LEU A 114 24.11 -30.84 -24.21
N GLN A 115 22.82 -30.99 -24.55
CA GLN A 115 22.39 -31.88 -25.63
C GLN A 115 22.96 -31.46 -26.98
N HIS A 116 22.96 -30.16 -27.28
CA HIS A 116 23.55 -29.63 -28.50
C HIS A 116 25.06 -29.91 -28.59
N LEU A 117 25.80 -29.66 -27.50
CA LEU A 117 27.23 -29.96 -27.44
C LEU A 117 27.50 -31.46 -27.63
N ALA A 118 26.71 -32.33 -27.00
CA ALA A 118 26.83 -33.77 -27.15
C ALA A 118 26.59 -34.22 -28.60
N LYS A 119 25.62 -33.61 -29.29
CA LYS A 119 25.35 -33.88 -30.70
C LYS A 119 26.54 -33.51 -31.59
N GLN A 120 27.10 -32.31 -31.41
CA GLN A 120 28.27 -31.87 -32.17
C GLN A 120 29.48 -32.79 -31.97
N ILE A 121 29.75 -33.20 -30.73
CA ILE A 121 30.86 -34.11 -30.40
C ILE A 121 30.65 -35.47 -31.10
N ASN A 122 29.44 -36.02 -31.06
CA ASN A 122 29.15 -37.33 -31.65
C ASN A 122 29.21 -37.28 -33.19
N GLU A 123 28.69 -36.24 -33.83
CA GLU A 123 28.72 -36.08 -35.29
C GLU A 123 30.17 -36.02 -35.82
N CYS A 124 31.02 -35.21 -35.20
CA CYS A 124 32.43 -35.15 -35.57
C CYS A 124 33.18 -36.46 -35.27
N ARG A 125 32.82 -37.16 -34.18
CA ARG A 125 33.42 -38.46 -33.85
C ARG A 125 33.08 -39.53 -34.88
N GLU A 126 31.84 -39.57 -35.36
CA GLU A 126 31.40 -40.52 -36.39
C GLU A 126 32.02 -40.22 -37.76
N GLN A 127 32.21 -38.94 -38.08
CA GLN A 127 32.82 -38.48 -39.33
C GLN A 127 34.35 -38.55 -39.32
N GLY A 128 34.97 -38.65 -38.13
CA GLY A 128 36.42 -38.60 -37.95
C GLY A 128 37.04 -37.24 -38.28
N ASP A 129 36.21 -36.19 -38.37
CA ASP A 129 36.58 -34.85 -38.84
C ASP A 129 36.56 -33.87 -37.66
N PHE A 130 37.58 -33.97 -36.81
CA PHE A 130 37.83 -33.01 -35.74
C PHE A 130 39.30 -32.61 -35.71
N LEU A 131 39.53 -31.33 -35.42
CA LEU A 131 40.86 -30.76 -35.25
C LEU A 131 41.07 -30.35 -33.79
N GLU A 132 42.32 -30.05 -33.41
CA GLU A 132 42.66 -29.59 -32.07
C GLU A 132 41.82 -28.35 -31.66
N ILE A 133 41.49 -27.48 -32.63
CA ILE A 133 40.66 -26.29 -32.39
C ILE A 133 39.23 -26.64 -31.95
N ASP A 134 38.66 -27.74 -32.44
CA ASP A 134 37.34 -28.20 -32.05
C ASP A 134 37.35 -28.76 -30.63
N LEU A 135 38.40 -29.51 -30.28
CA LEU A 135 38.61 -30.02 -28.92
C LEU A 135 38.77 -28.87 -27.91
N TYR A 136 39.54 -27.84 -28.24
CA TYR A 136 39.66 -26.63 -27.41
C TYR A 136 38.31 -25.93 -27.24
N ARG A 137 37.58 -25.70 -28.34
CA ARG A 137 36.28 -25.02 -28.31
C ARG A 137 35.25 -25.78 -27.46
N TRP A 138 35.15 -27.10 -27.60
CA TRP A 138 34.20 -27.88 -26.80
C TRP A 138 34.57 -27.92 -25.32
N LYS A 139 35.87 -27.96 -25.00
CA LYS A 139 36.35 -27.89 -23.62
C LYS A 139 36.01 -26.55 -22.98
N GLU A 140 36.26 -25.45 -23.68
CA GLU A 140 35.90 -24.10 -23.24
C GLU A 140 34.39 -23.95 -23.05
N THR A 141 33.58 -24.44 -24.00
CA THR A 141 32.11 -24.44 -23.90
C THR A 141 31.63 -25.25 -22.69
N LEU A 142 32.25 -26.41 -22.42
CA LEU A 142 31.91 -27.25 -21.27
C LEU A 142 32.26 -26.57 -19.95
N ASP A 143 33.39 -25.88 -19.88
CA ASP A 143 33.82 -25.16 -18.68
C ASP A 143 32.95 -23.92 -18.41
N ASP A 144 32.50 -23.20 -19.45
CA ASP A 144 31.50 -22.13 -19.33
C ASP A 144 30.14 -22.67 -18.81
N LEU A 145 29.67 -23.81 -19.34
CA LEU A 145 28.44 -24.44 -18.86
C LEU A 145 28.54 -24.88 -17.39
N LYS A 146 29.71 -25.34 -16.93
CA LYS A 146 29.95 -25.68 -15.51
C LYS A 146 29.91 -24.44 -14.60
N LEU A 147 30.47 -23.33 -15.04
CA LEU A 147 30.42 -22.07 -14.27
C LEU A 147 28.99 -21.55 -14.13
N ASN A 148 28.18 -21.67 -15.19
CA ASN A 148 26.76 -21.31 -15.21
C ASN A 148 25.89 -22.21 -14.31
N THR A 149 26.24 -23.48 -14.09
CA THR A 149 25.53 -24.37 -13.14
C THR A 149 25.69 -23.98 -11.68
N ILE A 150 26.83 -23.38 -11.32
CA ILE A 150 27.16 -22.99 -9.93
C ILE A 150 26.65 -21.56 -9.64
N SER A 151 26.50 -20.77 -10.70
CA SER A 151 26.16 -19.35 -10.67
C SER A 151 24.76 -19.10 -11.22
N SER A 152 23.72 -19.57 -10.51
CA SER A 152 22.36 -19.02 -10.71
C SER A 152 22.29 -17.61 -10.07
N SER A 153 23.13 -16.70 -10.57
CA SER A 153 23.44 -15.41 -9.93
C SER A 153 22.38 -14.32 -10.18
N LYS A 154 21.16 -14.69 -10.59
CA LYS A 154 20.14 -13.72 -11.00
C LYS A 154 19.01 -13.53 -9.99
N ILE A 155 19.02 -14.27 -8.88
CA ILE A 155 17.92 -14.25 -7.90
C ILE A 155 18.48 -13.91 -6.52
N THR A 156 18.04 -12.77 -5.98
CA THR A 156 18.33 -12.36 -4.59
C THR A 156 17.02 -12.22 -3.83
N ILE A 157 16.98 -12.78 -2.62
CA ILE A 157 15.86 -12.61 -1.69
C ILE A 157 16.29 -11.50 -0.73
N ASN A 158 15.63 -10.35 -0.80
CA ASN A 158 15.90 -9.23 0.09
C ASN A 158 14.66 -8.97 0.96
N PRO A 159 14.82 -8.77 2.28
CA PRO A 159 13.73 -8.30 3.13
C PRO A 159 13.32 -6.90 2.66
N VAL A 160 12.02 -6.70 2.41
CA VAL A 160 11.49 -5.37 2.13
C VAL A 160 11.14 -4.73 3.47
N ASN A 161 11.67 -3.54 3.72
CA ASN A 161 11.46 -2.80 4.97
C ASN A 161 9.97 -2.47 5.19
N GLY A 162 9.27 -3.39 5.83
CA GLY A 162 8.00 -3.19 6.53
C GLY A 162 8.21 -3.40 8.04
N ASN A 163 7.36 -2.77 8.85
CA ASN A 163 7.32 -2.81 10.32
C ASN A 163 7.89 -4.12 10.96
N PRO A 164 8.66 -4.05 12.07
CA PRO A 164 9.43 -5.19 12.59
C PRO A 164 8.61 -6.37 13.16
N LEU A 165 7.27 -6.33 13.08
CA LEU A 165 6.44 -7.46 13.53
C LEU A 165 6.19 -8.51 12.44
N ILE A 166 6.21 -8.14 11.15
CA ILE A 166 6.06 -9.07 10.03
C ILE A 166 6.89 -8.51 8.87
N GLU A 167 8.14 -8.98 8.77
CA GLU A 167 8.97 -8.69 7.59
C GLU A 167 8.28 -9.27 6.35
N ASN A 168 7.89 -8.40 5.42
CA ASN A 168 7.35 -8.83 4.15
C ASN A 168 8.52 -9.23 3.25
N ILE A 169 8.58 -10.51 2.90
CA ILE A 169 9.58 -11.03 1.98
C ILE A 169 8.99 -10.95 0.59
N SER A 170 9.63 -10.20 -0.30
CA SER A 170 9.29 -10.16 -1.72
C SER A 170 10.47 -10.62 -2.54
N VAL A 171 10.19 -11.29 -3.66
CA VAL A 171 11.21 -11.53 -4.69
C VAL A 171 11.30 -10.25 -5.52
N ASN A 172 12.42 -9.55 -5.37
CA ASN A 172 12.78 -8.44 -6.24
C ASN A 172 13.34 -9.05 -7.53
N ILE A 173 12.53 -9.14 -8.57
CA ILE A 173 13.07 -9.38 -9.92
C ILE A 173 13.71 -8.06 -10.34
N MET A 174 15.00 -7.89 -10.05
CA MET A 174 15.77 -6.85 -10.73
C MET A 174 15.70 -7.18 -12.23
N ASN A 175 15.09 -6.27 -12.98
CA ASN A 175 15.05 -6.27 -14.45
C ASN A 175 14.01 -7.20 -15.09
N LYS A 176 12.73 -7.11 -14.70
CA LYS A 176 11.71 -7.24 -15.75
C LYS A 176 11.93 -6.04 -16.69
N PRO A 177 12.18 -6.21 -18.00
CA PRO A 177 12.18 -5.08 -18.91
C PRO A 177 10.82 -4.41 -18.76
N THR A 178 10.81 -3.24 -18.14
CA THR A 178 9.61 -2.43 -18.12
C THR A 178 9.41 -2.01 -19.57
N ASN A 179 8.39 -2.58 -20.22
CA ASN A 179 7.85 -2.06 -21.47
C ASN A 179 7.13 -0.73 -21.21
N GLU A 180 7.74 0.14 -20.40
CA GLU A 180 7.18 1.42 -20.02
C GLU A 180 7.29 2.35 -21.23
N LEU A 181 6.16 2.93 -21.59
CA LEU A 181 6.02 3.78 -22.75
C LEU A 181 5.06 4.91 -22.39
N PHE A 182 5.33 6.11 -22.87
CA PHE A 182 4.34 7.17 -22.92
C PHE A 182 3.23 6.80 -23.91
N GLU A 183 1.98 7.08 -23.55
CA GLU A 183 0.81 6.79 -24.39
C GLU A 183 -0.07 8.01 -24.61
N LYS A 184 -0.33 8.80 -23.55
CA LYS A 184 -1.33 9.88 -23.60
C LYS A 184 -0.68 11.22 -23.31
N VAL A 185 -1.13 12.24 -24.03
CA VAL A 185 -0.80 13.64 -23.81
C VAL A 185 -2.08 14.45 -23.75
N SER A 186 -2.12 15.49 -22.92
CA SER A 186 -3.26 16.41 -22.82
C SER A 186 -3.25 17.53 -23.87
N ASP A 187 -2.08 17.81 -24.47
CA ASP A 187 -1.89 18.86 -25.47
C ASP A 187 -1.23 18.29 -26.74
N ASN A 188 -1.76 18.64 -27.91
CA ASN A 188 -1.30 18.15 -29.21
C ASN A 188 0.06 18.73 -29.65
N ARG A 189 0.56 19.77 -28.97
CA ARG A 189 1.89 20.34 -29.17
C ARG A 189 2.97 19.47 -28.52
N VAL A 190 2.61 18.63 -27.56
CA VAL A 190 3.51 17.64 -26.97
C VAL A 190 3.46 16.36 -27.80
N GLN A 191 4.63 15.88 -28.20
CA GLN A 191 4.76 14.72 -29.08
C GLN A 191 5.42 13.58 -28.34
N ILE A 192 4.80 12.41 -28.42
CA ILE A 192 5.43 11.14 -28.07
C ILE A 192 6.16 10.63 -29.32
N ARG A 193 7.46 10.39 -29.21
CA ARG A 193 8.37 9.96 -30.27
C ARG A 193 9.01 8.61 -29.93
N GLU A 194 9.72 8.05 -30.91
CA GLU A 194 10.52 6.83 -30.74
C GLU A 194 9.74 5.67 -30.13
N ASN A 195 8.57 5.40 -30.72
CA ASN A 195 7.66 4.32 -30.33
C ASN A 195 7.19 4.38 -28.86
N GLY A 196 7.12 5.57 -28.26
CA GLY A 196 6.62 5.74 -26.89
C GLY A 196 7.70 6.06 -25.86
N HIS A 197 8.99 6.00 -26.21
CA HIS A 197 10.06 6.16 -25.22
C HIS A 197 10.38 7.61 -24.88
N THR A 198 10.10 8.54 -25.79
CA THR A 198 10.52 9.93 -25.62
C THR A 198 9.34 10.86 -25.76
N VAL A 199 9.19 11.79 -24.82
CA VAL A 199 8.24 12.89 -24.92
C VAL A 199 8.98 14.20 -25.16
N VAL A 200 8.49 15.00 -26.10
CA VAL A 200 9.04 16.30 -26.47
C VAL A 200 7.93 17.35 -26.42
N ASP A 201 8.13 18.38 -25.61
CA ASP A 201 7.25 19.55 -25.65
C ASP A 201 7.61 20.45 -26.84
N GLY A 202 6.74 20.49 -27.85
CA GLY A 202 6.91 21.31 -29.06
C GLY A 202 6.62 22.80 -28.87
N GLY A 203 6.36 23.25 -27.64
CA GLY A 203 6.21 24.66 -27.31
C GLY A 203 4.87 25.03 -26.70
N SER A 204 4.35 24.18 -25.82
CA SER A 204 3.16 24.47 -25.03
C SER A 204 3.31 25.80 -24.28
N SER A 205 2.16 26.43 -24.02
CA SER A 205 2.05 27.66 -23.20
C SER A 205 1.35 27.38 -21.87
N THR A 206 1.01 26.11 -21.63
CA THR A 206 0.23 25.62 -20.50
C THR A 206 0.91 24.39 -19.91
N ILE A 207 0.51 24.04 -18.69
CA ILE A 207 0.99 22.83 -18.01
C ILE A 207 0.36 21.61 -18.68
N VAL A 208 1.17 20.75 -19.28
CA VAL A 208 0.75 19.57 -20.04
C VAL A 208 1.02 18.30 -19.25
N GLU A 209 -0.02 17.51 -19.03
CA GLU A 209 0.05 16.15 -18.51
C GLU A 209 0.42 15.14 -19.62
N VAL A 210 1.35 14.25 -19.30
CA VAL A 210 1.77 13.11 -20.10
C VAL A 210 1.66 11.85 -19.23
N ARG A 211 0.93 10.83 -19.72
CA ARG A 211 0.77 9.57 -19.01
C ARG A 211 1.41 8.41 -19.72
N SER A 212 1.89 7.49 -18.90
CA SER A 212 2.39 6.20 -19.36
C SER A 212 1.25 5.23 -19.71
N LYS A 213 1.62 4.20 -20.48
CA LYS A 213 0.73 3.14 -20.95
C LYS A 213 0.34 2.19 -19.82
N ASN A 214 1.31 1.86 -18.96
CA ASN A 214 1.12 0.83 -17.95
C ASN A 214 0.18 1.29 -16.83
N GLU A 215 -0.43 0.29 -16.20
CA GLU A 215 -1.34 0.44 -15.08
C GLU A 215 -0.83 -0.42 -13.94
N TYR A 216 -0.62 0.20 -12.78
CA TYR A 216 -0.06 -0.48 -11.61
C TYR A 216 -1.19 -0.74 -10.62
N VAL A 217 -1.44 -2.03 -10.34
CA VAL A 217 -2.51 -2.49 -9.43
C VAL A 217 -1.94 -3.16 -8.18
N SER A 218 -0.77 -3.80 -8.30
CA SER A 218 -0.11 -4.54 -7.22
C SER A 218 1.39 -4.65 -7.51
N GLY A 219 2.18 -4.99 -6.50
CA GLY A 219 3.63 -5.16 -6.62
C GLY A 219 4.43 -3.86 -6.61
N VAL A 220 5.75 -4.01 -6.77
CA VAL A 220 6.72 -2.92 -6.83
C VAL A 220 7.26 -2.77 -8.25
N HIS A 221 7.16 -1.56 -8.80
CA HIS A 221 7.54 -1.24 -10.17
C HIS A 221 8.63 -0.18 -10.18
N LYS A 222 9.62 -0.32 -11.06
CA LYS A 222 10.74 0.63 -11.19
C LYS A 222 10.77 1.21 -12.59
N ILE A 223 10.85 2.53 -12.69
CA ILE A 223 10.90 3.28 -13.95
C ILE A 223 12.16 4.14 -13.91
N ARG A 224 12.93 4.17 -15.01
CA ARG A 224 14.08 5.07 -15.14
C ARG A 224 13.82 6.06 -16.26
N LEU A 225 14.17 7.32 -15.99
CA LEU A 225 13.91 8.45 -16.89
C LEU A 225 15.18 9.28 -17.03
N CYS A 226 15.49 9.71 -18.25
CA CYS A 226 16.52 10.71 -18.51
C CYS A 226 15.86 12.04 -18.88
N ILE A 227 16.31 13.12 -18.23
CA ILE A 227 15.95 14.50 -18.59
C ILE A 227 16.91 14.97 -19.69
N GLU A 228 16.63 14.66 -20.96
CA GLU A 228 17.54 14.98 -22.06
C GLU A 228 17.66 16.48 -22.33
N GLU A 229 16.57 17.22 -22.17
CA GLU A 229 16.53 18.68 -22.35
C GLU A 229 15.54 19.30 -21.36
N PHE A 230 15.97 20.35 -20.65
CA PHE A 230 15.17 21.05 -19.64
C PHE A 230 15.81 22.40 -19.30
N SER A 231 15.03 23.49 -19.26
CA SER A 231 15.56 24.85 -19.00
C SER A 231 15.43 25.31 -17.55
N GLY A 232 14.66 24.60 -16.70
CA GLY A 232 14.74 24.73 -15.24
C GLY A 232 13.57 25.40 -14.52
N THR A 233 12.53 25.83 -15.23
CA THR A 233 11.32 26.48 -14.68
C THR A 233 10.45 25.49 -13.92
N TRP A 234 9.88 24.48 -14.60
CA TRP A 234 8.96 23.55 -13.96
C TRP A 234 8.83 22.20 -14.67
N LEU A 235 9.07 21.13 -13.91
CA LEU A 235 8.95 19.73 -14.31
C LEU A 235 8.43 18.92 -13.12
N PHE A 236 7.56 17.95 -13.37
CA PHE A 236 7.01 17.08 -12.35
C PHE A 236 7.07 15.61 -12.76
N PHE A 237 7.39 14.75 -11.78
CA PHE A 237 7.34 13.30 -11.89
C PHE A 237 6.53 12.68 -10.76
N GLY A 238 5.68 11.72 -11.08
CA GLY A 238 4.86 11.06 -10.07
C GLY A 238 3.86 10.08 -10.64
N ILE A 239 2.75 9.92 -9.94
CA ILE A 239 1.63 9.07 -10.34
C ILE A 239 0.32 9.84 -10.33
N ASN A 240 -0.66 9.26 -11.00
CA ASN A 240 -2.05 9.67 -10.92
C ASN A 240 -2.97 8.44 -10.97
N ALA A 241 -4.16 8.53 -10.40
CA ALA A 241 -5.16 7.47 -10.52
C ALA A 241 -5.65 7.38 -11.97
N LYS A 242 -5.73 6.16 -12.52
CA LYS A 242 -6.19 5.90 -13.89
C LYS A 242 -7.55 6.51 -14.19
N SER A 243 -8.44 6.48 -13.20
CA SER A 243 -9.80 7.02 -13.26
C SER A 243 -9.85 8.54 -13.46
N THR A 244 -8.75 9.25 -13.18
CA THR A 244 -8.66 10.70 -13.40
C THR A 244 -8.52 10.98 -14.89
N PRO A 245 -9.36 11.82 -15.52
CA PRO A 245 -9.19 12.19 -16.92
C PRO A 245 -7.82 12.83 -17.18
N VAL A 246 -7.28 12.62 -18.38
CA VAL A 246 -6.06 13.31 -18.83
C VAL A 246 -6.44 14.75 -19.18
N GLN A 247 -5.81 15.72 -18.53
CA GLN A 247 -6.14 17.14 -18.72
C GLN A 247 -4.96 18.07 -18.37
N ASN A 248 -5.03 19.30 -18.85
CA ASN A 248 -4.07 20.35 -18.44
C ASN A 248 -4.23 20.68 -16.95
N ASP A 249 -3.17 21.20 -16.33
CA ASP A 249 -3.16 21.64 -14.92
C ASP A 249 -3.50 20.54 -13.88
N VAL A 250 -3.23 19.27 -14.23
CA VAL A 250 -3.57 18.11 -13.38
C VAL A 250 -2.81 18.05 -12.04
N HIS A 251 -1.76 18.86 -11.87
CA HIS A 251 -0.95 18.86 -10.65
C HIS A 251 -1.78 19.17 -9.39
N SER A 252 -2.87 19.92 -9.54
CA SER A 252 -3.85 20.21 -8.49
C SER A 252 -4.93 19.13 -8.29
N ALA A 253 -4.97 18.08 -9.11
CA ALA A 253 -5.92 16.99 -8.95
C ALA A 253 -5.65 16.24 -7.64
N LYS A 254 -6.73 15.89 -6.92
CA LYS A 254 -6.63 15.19 -5.63
C LYS A 254 -5.91 13.83 -5.74
N SER A 255 -5.88 13.24 -6.92
CA SER A 255 -5.23 11.96 -7.21
C SER A 255 -3.76 12.11 -7.61
N THR A 256 -3.22 13.32 -7.70
CA THR A 256 -1.82 13.55 -8.11
C THR A 256 -0.87 13.46 -6.92
N TYR A 257 0.16 12.64 -7.09
CA TYR A 257 1.23 12.43 -6.12
C TYR A 257 2.58 12.44 -6.81
N GLY A 258 3.57 13.14 -6.26
CA GLY A 258 4.92 13.17 -6.85
C GLY A 258 5.76 14.36 -6.42
N TRP A 259 6.73 14.73 -7.25
CA TRP A 259 7.70 15.79 -6.95
C TRP A 259 7.93 16.66 -8.16
N SER A 260 8.23 17.93 -7.91
CA SER A 260 8.67 18.88 -8.93
C SER A 260 10.11 19.36 -8.70
N ASN A 261 10.75 19.82 -9.77
CA ASN A 261 12.14 20.30 -9.76
C ASN A 261 12.39 21.54 -8.88
N ASN A 262 11.33 22.22 -8.44
CA ASN A 262 11.37 23.42 -7.61
C ASN A 262 11.28 23.12 -6.09
N ASN A 263 11.63 21.90 -5.66
CA ASN A 263 11.63 21.47 -4.25
C ASN A 263 10.24 21.42 -3.62
N TYR A 264 9.23 20.98 -4.37
CA TYR A 264 7.90 20.69 -3.83
C TYR A 264 7.54 19.23 -4.04
N SER A 265 6.98 18.62 -3.02
CA SER A 265 6.25 17.36 -3.13
C SER A 265 4.75 17.67 -3.25
N TRP A 266 4.04 16.84 -4.00
CA TRP A 266 2.61 16.95 -4.18
C TRP A 266 1.95 15.71 -3.58
N SER A 267 0.97 15.94 -2.73
CA SER A 267 0.11 14.90 -2.18
C SER A 267 -1.32 15.44 -2.10
N ASN A 268 -2.27 14.66 -2.57
CA ASN A 268 -3.67 15.08 -2.63
C ASN A 268 -3.92 16.38 -3.39
N GLY A 269 -3.15 16.63 -4.46
CA GLY A 269 -3.23 17.87 -5.25
C GLY A 269 -2.74 19.12 -4.50
N ARG A 270 -2.09 18.95 -3.34
CA ARG A 270 -1.51 20.04 -2.54
C ARG A 270 0.01 19.96 -2.58
N SER A 271 0.65 21.10 -2.78
CA SER A 271 2.09 21.22 -2.73
C SER A 271 2.59 21.40 -1.30
N ASN A 272 3.65 20.70 -0.95
CA ASN A 272 4.36 20.82 0.32
C ASN A 272 5.84 21.08 0.00
N PRO A 273 6.48 22.09 0.61
CA PRO A 273 7.89 22.35 0.38
C PRO A 273 8.73 21.19 0.93
N ILE A 274 9.73 20.77 0.16
CA ILE A 274 10.71 19.77 0.56
C ILE A 274 11.81 20.46 1.35
N SER A 275 12.35 19.77 2.37
CA SER A 275 13.45 20.28 3.20
C SER A 275 14.63 20.77 2.34
N SER A 276 15.13 21.96 2.64
CA SER A 276 16.29 22.55 1.97
C SER A 276 17.55 21.68 2.04
N ASN A 277 17.63 20.78 3.02
CA ASN A 277 18.79 19.90 3.20
C ASN A 277 18.82 18.75 2.19
N HIS A 278 17.69 18.43 1.57
CA HIS A 278 17.56 17.37 0.57
C HIS A 278 16.67 17.88 -0.56
N PRO A 279 17.16 18.70 -1.50
CA PRO A 279 16.32 19.20 -2.60
C PRO A 279 15.87 18.07 -3.54
N SER A 280 14.70 18.21 -4.16
CA SER A 280 14.26 17.36 -5.29
C SER A 280 14.82 17.88 -6.61
N GLU A 281 16.13 18.13 -6.60
CA GLU A 281 16.82 18.71 -7.75
C GLU A 281 16.65 17.81 -8.98
N MET A 282 16.20 18.40 -10.08
CA MET A 282 16.07 17.76 -11.39
C MET A 282 16.72 18.67 -12.42
N LYS A 283 17.80 18.20 -13.04
CA LYS A 283 18.56 18.95 -14.04
C LYS A 283 18.63 18.21 -15.37
N LYS A 284 18.97 18.95 -16.42
CA LYS A 284 19.34 18.35 -17.70
C LYS A 284 20.44 17.30 -17.49
N ASN A 285 20.29 16.17 -18.17
CA ASN A 285 21.08 14.94 -18.08
C ASN A 285 20.95 14.15 -16.77
N ASP A 286 20.07 14.55 -15.84
CA ASP A 286 19.80 13.72 -14.67
C ASP A 286 19.02 12.48 -15.08
N VAL A 287 19.39 11.36 -14.46
CA VAL A 287 18.61 10.12 -14.50
C VAL A 287 17.83 10.00 -13.20
N ILE A 288 16.51 9.87 -13.34
CA ILE A 288 15.57 9.75 -12.23
C ILE A 288 15.00 8.35 -12.22
N GLY A 289 15.21 7.64 -11.12
CA GLY A 289 14.54 6.39 -10.80
C GLY A 289 13.26 6.64 -10.02
N LEU A 290 12.13 6.19 -10.52
CA LEU A 290 10.86 6.15 -9.80
C LEU A 290 10.55 4.73 -9.37
N ILE A 291 10.10 4.58 -8.13
CA ILE A 291 9.63 3.32 -7.56
C ILE A 291 8.16 3.51 -7.20
N ILE A 292 7.29 2.66 -7.74
CA ILE A 292 5.87 2.64 -7.45
C ILE A 292 5.57 1.35 -6.70
N ASP A 293 5.28 1.46 -5.42
CA ASP A 293 4.95 0.35 -4.53
C ASP A 293 3.45 0.34 -4.26
N CYS A 294 2.73 -0.47 -5.05
CA CYS A 294 1.29 -0.58 -4.94
C CYS A 294 0.85 -1.37 -3.70
N ASP A 295 1.73 -2.23 -3.17
CA ASP A 295 1.39 -3.10 -2.03
C ASP A 295 1.47 -2.32 -0.71
N ASP A 296 2.46 -1.43 -0.59
CA ASP A 296 2.64 -0.54 0.57
C ASP A 296 2.00 0.84 0.39
N PHE A 297 1.35 1.08 -0.74
CA PHE A 297 0.80 2.37 -1.15
C PHE A 297 1.81 3.53 -1.05
N LYS A 298 2.99 3.35 -1.64
CA LYS A 298 4.08 4.35 -1.61
C LYS A 298 4.63 4.60 -3.00
N ILE A 299 5.17 5.80 -3.17
CA ILE A 299 6.06 6.11 -4.29
C ILE A 299 7.38 6.64 -3.78
N SER A 300 8.47 6.34 -4.48
CA SER A 300 9.78 6.92 -4.24
C SER A 300 10.39 7.49 -5.51
N MET A 301 11.21 8.53 -5.35
CA MET A 301 12.02 9.10 -6.41
C MET A 301 13.48 9.13 -5.96
N ILE A 302 14.38 8.68 -6.82
CA ILE A 302 15.82 8.65 -6.60
C ILE A 302 16.47 9.40 -7.76
N ASN A 303 17.24 10.44 -7.48
CA ASN A 303 18.10 11.05 -8.49
C ASN A 303 19.46 10.33 -8.47
N GLU A 304 19.86 9.71 -9.58
CA GLU A 304 21.06 8.88 -9.65
C GLU A 304 22.36 9.70 -9.53
N ARG A 305 22.34 10.98 -9.92
CA ARG A 305 23.51 11.87 -9.79
C ARG A 305 23.76 12.27 -8.33
N THR A 306 22.71 12.62 -7.60
CA THR A 306 22.83 13.14 -6.23
C THR A 306 22.67 12.05 -5.17
N HIS A 307 22.18 10.87 -5.56
CA HIS A 307 21.73 9.79 -4.68
C HIS A 307 20.65 10.21 -3.66
N THR A 308 20.00 11.36 -3.86
CA THR A 308 18.92 11.80 -2.98
C THR A 308 17.67 10.98 -3.25
N LYS A 309 17.13 10.35 -2.19
CA LYS A 309 15.85 9.63 -2.22
C LYS A 309 14.76 10.45 -1.55
N HIS A 310 13.62 10.55 -2.22
CA HIS A 310 12.37 11.10 -1.71
C HIS A 310 11.30 10.02 -1.68
N GLU A 311 10.42 10.04 -0.67
CA GLU A 311 9.36 9.06 -0.50
C GLU A 311 8.04 9.74 -0.10
N LEU A 312 6.92 9.24 -0.64
CA LEU A 312 5.58 9.68 -0.31
C LEU A 312 4.68 8.47 -0.09
N THR A 313 3.90 8.51 1.00
CA THR A 313 2.76 7.62 1.20
C THR A 313 1.57 8.14 0.42
N VAL A 314 0.87 7.25 -0.27
CA VAL A 314 -0.29 7.54 -1.10
C VAL A 314 -1.56 7.15 -0.33
N ASP A 315 -2.46 8.11 -0.16
CA ASP A 315 -3.79 7.84 0.39
C ASP A 315 -4.72 7.35 -0.73
N ILE A 316 -5.04 6.05 -0.68
CA ILE A 316 -5.90 5.38 -1.68
C ILE A 316 -7.32 5.93 -1.76
N ASN A 317 -7.79 6.66 -0.74
CA ASN A 317 -9.09 7.33 -0.78
C ASN A 317 -9.11 8.50 -1.76
N TYR A 318 -7.94 9.09 -2.04
CA TYR A 318 -7.79 10.20 -2.98
C TYR A 318 -7.15 9.76 -4.30
N CYS A 319 -6.26 8.76 -4.27
CA CYS A 319 -5.62 8.18 -5.45
C CYS A 319 -5.83 6.67 -5.49
N SER A 320 -6.98 6.25 -6.00
CA SER A 320 -7.34 4.83 -6.13
C SER A 320 -6.51 4.13 -7.20
N LEU A 321 -6.20 2.84 -6.98
CA LEU A 321 -5.66 1.96 -8.02
C LEU A 321 -6.68 1.76 -9.18
N PRO A 322 -6.23 1.45 -10.41
CA PRO A 322 -4.84 1.42 -10.85
C PRO A 322 -4.19 2.79 -10.91
N TRP A 323 -2.90 2.84 -10.62
CA TRP A 323 -2.09 4.04 -10.85
C TRP A 323 -1.47 4.04 -12.24
N GLN A 324 -1.21 5.23 -12.78
CA GLN A 324 -0.41 5.42 -13.97
C GLN A 324 0.76 6.36 -13.66
N PHE A 325 1.89 6.10 -14.29
CA PHE A 325 3.03 7.01 -14.22
C PHE A 325 2.69 8.30 -14.97
N ASN A 326 3.00 9.43 -14.33
CA ASN A 326 2.60 10.76 -14.74
C ASN A 326 3.81 11.69 -14.80
N VAL A 327 3.95 12.39 -15.93
CA VAL A 327 4.91 13.48 -16.13
C VAL A 327 4.12 14.73 -16.44
N ILE A 328 4.50 15.85 -15.82
CA ILE A 328 3.88 17.13 -16.16
C ILE A 328 4.97 18.10 -16.63
N LEU A 329 4.76 18.63 -17.82
CA LEU A 329 5.67 19.51 -18.55
C LEU A 329 5.09 20.93 -18.58
N TYR A 330 5.93 21.95 -18.52
CA TYR A 330 5.52 23.34 -18.69
C TYR A 330 6.33 24.08 -19.76
N GLU A 331 7.57 23.66 -19.99
CA GLU A 331 8.51 24.39 -20.84
C GLU A 331 8.65 23.83 -22.23
N LYS A 332 8.78 24.78 -23.17
CA LYS A 332 9.15 24.49 -24.56
C LYS A 332 10.46 23.72 -24.65
N ASN A 333 10.50 22.76 -25.57
CA ASN A 333 11.65 21.91 -25.86
C ASN A 333 12.07 20.99 -24.72
N THR A 334 11.29 20.87 -23.63
CA THR A 334 11.55 19.85 -22.62
C THR A 334 11.49 18.47 -23.26
N ARG A 335 12.50 17.65 -23.00
CA ARG A 335 12.60 16.30 -23.54
C ARG A 335 12.92 15.31 -22.43
N ILE A 336 12.01 14.37 -22.22
CA ILE A 336 12.15 13.29 -21.24
C ILE A 336 12.11 11.95 -21.97
N ARG A 337 13.05 11.07 -21.64
CA ARG A 337 13.16 9.73 -22.21
C ARG A 337 13.01 8.67 -21.13
N ILE A 338 12.22 7.63 -21.37
CA ILE A 338 12.22 6.40 -20.59
C ILE A 338 13.45 5.58 -20.97
N LEU A 339 14.24 5.19 -19.97
CA LEU A 339 15.42 4.36 -20.14
C LEU A 339 15.10 2.89 -19.87
N PRO A 340 15.84 1.95 -20.50
CA PRO A 340 15.80 0.56 -20.10
C PRO A 340 16.28 0.39 -18.63
N PRO A 341 15.84 -0.68 -17.94
CA PRO A 341 16.40 -1.03 -16.64
C PRO A 341 17.90 -1.28 -16.76
N GLU A 342 18.67 -0.98 -15.71
CA GLU A 342 20.12 -1.23 -15.72
C GLU A 342 20.41 -2.71 -15.95
N PHE A 343 21.11 -3.00 -17.05
CA PHE A 343 21.92 -4.21 -17.11
C PHE A 343 23.08 -3.99 -16.14
N ALA A 344 23.07 -4.68 -15.00
CA ALA A 344 24.27 -4.76 -14.17
C ALA A 344 25.37 -5.40 -15.05
N SER A 345 26.37 -4.60 -15.39
CA SER A 345 27.62 -5.05 -16.02
C SER A 345 28.55 -5.65 -14.99
#